data_AF-A0A922ZY89-F1
#
_entry.id   AF-A0A922ZY89-F1
#
_cell.length_a   1.000
_cell.length_b   1.000
_cell.length_c   1.000
_cell.angle_alpha   90.00
_cell.angle_beta   90.00
_cell.angle_gamma   90.00
#
_symmetry.space_group_name_H-M   'P 1'
#
loop_
_entity.id
_entity.type
_entity.pdbx_description
1 polymer ?
#
loop_
_entity_poly.entity_id
_entity_poly.type
_entity_poly.pdbx_seq_one_letter_code
_entity_poly.pdbx_strand_id
1 'polypeptide(L)'
;MASDILYQNQTATLPNQSEGMVQLSNNEFNDIRKLVYDNFGINLTEQKKSLVIGRLFKLLKSYGLQSFQEYFNYIKSDTSGRAMGELINRISTNHTFFFREKEHFDFLSKVVLPGIESRPKKSSSNDLRIWCAGCSYGDEPYTYVIVMLEYFKAKYNLWDAGLLATDISEPALSAAKKGIYSSERIRLV
;
A
#
# COMPACT_ATOMS: atom_id res chain seq x y z
N MET A 1 18.00 42.20 -46.92
CA MET A 1 17.77 42.73 -45.56
C MET A 1 17.40 41.52 -44.72
N ALA A 2 18.39 40.90 -44.08
CA ALA A 2 18.72 41.13 -42.67
C ALA A 2 17.53 40.69 -41.79
N SER A 3 17.64 39.81 -40.80
CA SER A 3 18.76 39.13 -40.16
C SER A 3 18.14 38.32 -39.02
N ASP A 4 18.70 37.14 -38.76
CA ASP A 4 18.96 36.56 -37.43
C ASP A 4 18.06 36.95 -36.25
N ILE A 5 17.36 35.97 -35.68
CA ILE A 5 17.39 35.61 -34.25
C ILE A 5 17.08 34.10 -34.11
N LEU A 6 18.16 33.33 -34.08
CA LEU A 6 18.47 32.26 -33.11
C LEU A 6 17.29 31.56 -32.41
N TYR A 7 16.83 30.45 -33.00
CA TYR A 7 16.41 29.28 -32.22
C TYR A 7 17.61 28.36 -32.02
N GLN A 8 18.53 28.79 -31.14
CA GLN A 8 19.33 27.84 -30.36
C GLN A 8 18.56 27.59 -29.07
N ASN A 9 18.05 26.38 -28.89
CA ASN A 9 17.89 25.82 -27.56
C ASN A 9 17.87 24.29 -27.64
N GLN A 10 19.02 23.74 -27.25
CA GLN A 10 19.17 22.55 -26.41
C GLN A 10 18.37 21.33 -26.85
N THR A 11 19.03 20.48 -27.63
CA THR A 11 18.91 19.04 -27.46
C THR A 11 19.00 18.71 -25.97
N ALA A 12 17.84 18.51 -25.33
CA ALA A 12 17.78 17.88 -24.03
C ALA A 12 18.33 16.47 -24.21
N THR A 13 19.60 16.30 -23.87
CA THR A 13 20.24 15.00 -23.72
C THR A 13 19.45 14.23 -22.68
N LEU A 14 18.72 13.21 -23.16
CA LEU A 14 18.15 12.18 -22.29
C LEU A 14 19.27 11.71 -21.36
N PRO A 15 19.05 11.67 -20.03
CA PRO A 15 20.07 11.19 -19.11
C PRO A 15 20.48 9.79 -19.54
N ASN A 16 21.78 9.66 -19.76
CA ASN A 16 22.48 8.49 -20.24
C ASN A 16 22.04 7.26 -19.41
N GLN A 17 21.42 6.26 -20.02
CA GLN A 17 20.96 5.03 -19.35
C GLN A 17 22.11 4.07 -18.97
N SER A 18 23.29 4.62 -18.70
CA SER A 18 24.52 3.92 -18.33
C SER A 18 25.13 4.44 -17.03
N GLU A 19 24.32 5.02 -16.13
CA GLU A 19 24.68 5.03 -14.70
C GLU A 19 24.57 3.60 -14.18
N GLY A 20 25.71 2.99 -13.83
CA GLY A 20 25.84 1.59 -13.45
C GLY A 20 24.69 1.10 -12.56
N MET A 21 23.90 0.16 -13.08
CA MET A 21 22.90 -0.53 -12.27
C MET A 21 23.62 -1.22 -11.12
N VAL A 22 23.37 -0.77 -9.89
CA VAL A 22 23.79 -1.47 -8.68
C VAL A 22 23.20 -2.88 -8.75
N GLN A 23 24.07 -3.87 -8.95
CA GLN A 23 23.69 -5.28 -9.06
C GLN A 23 23.40 -5.82 -7.66
N LEU A 24 22.27 -6.52 -7.51
CA LEU A 24 21.95 -7.25 -6.28
C LEU A 24 22.45 -8.69 -6.43
N SER A 25 23.47 -9.07 -5.67
CA SER A 25 23.96 -10.45 -5.65
C SER A 25 22.90 -11.41 -5.09
N ASN A 26 23.04 -12.71 -5.38
CA ASN A 26 22.14 -13.72 -4.82
C ASN A 26 22.22 -13.77 -3.28
N ASN A 27 23.40 -13.53 -2.71
CA ASN A 27 23.59 -13.54 -1.26
C ASN A 27 22.87 -12.35 -0.61
N GLU A 28 23.05 -11.14 -1.14
CA GLU A 28 22.35 -9.95 -0.63
C GLU A 28 20.83 -10.08 -0.80
N PHE A 29 20.36 -10.67 -1.90
CA PHE A 29 18.93 -10.95 -2.07
C PHE A 29 18.40 -11.93 -1.02
N ASN A 30 19.15 -13.00 -0.72
CA ASN A 30 18.78 -13.96 0.32
C ASN A 30 18.77 -13.32 1.72
N ASP A 31 19.72 -12.44 2.01
CA ASP A 31 19.77 -11.70 3.28
C ASP A 31 18.55 -10.78 3.42
N ILE A 32 18.18 -10.04 2.37
CA ILE A 32 16.97 -9.21 2.35
C ILE A 32 15.72 -10.09 2.52
N ARG A 33 15.62 -11.20 1.78
CA ARG A 33 14.49 -12.13 1.89
C ARG A 33 14.33 -12.64 3.31
N LYS A 34 15.43 -13.07 3.94
CA LYS A 34 15.43 -13.56 5.31
C LYS A 34 15.03 -12.47 6.29
N LEU A 35 15.64 -11.29 6.19
CA LEU A 35 15.35 -10.15 7.05
C LEU A 35 13.86 -9.76 7.00
N VAL A 36 13.32 -9.65 5.79
CA VAL A 36 11.91 -9.30 5.56
C VAL A 36 10.96 -10.37 6.09
N TYR A 37 11.28 -11.64 5.84
CA TYR A 37 10.46 -12.76 6.31
C TYR A 37 10.45 -12.84 7.84
N ASP A 38 11.63 -12.76 8.48
CA ASP A 38 11.77 -12.89 9.92
C ASP A 38 11.07 -11.76 10.69
N ASN A 39 11.03 -10.54 10.13
CA ASN A 39 10.41 -9.39 10.79
C ASN A 39 8.93 -9.18 10.44
N PHE A 40 8.50 -9.57 9.23
CA PHE A 40 7.19 -9.16 8.69
C PHE A 40 6.41 -10.30 8.02
N GLY A 41 6.97 -11.49 7.90
CA GLY A 41 6.31 -12.64 7.26
C GLY A 41 6.12 -12.52 5.74
N ILE A 42 6.69 -11.50 5.09
CA ILE A 42 6.56 -11.34 3.64
C ILE A 42 7.52 -12.29 2.93
N ASN A 43 6.96 -13.27 2.20
CA ASN A 43 7.74 -14.19 1.39
C ASN A 43 8.11 -13.58 0.02
N LEU A 44 9.37 -13.16 -0.11
CA LEU A 44 9.95 -12.69 -1.37
C LEU A 44 10.49 -13.87 -2.18
N THR A 45 9.68 -14.38 -3.11
CA THR A 45 10.07 -15.49 -3.98
C THR A 45 11.04 -15.04 -5.08
N GLU A 46 11.79 -15.98 -5.66
CA GLU A 46 12.75 -15.68 -6.75
C GLU A 46 12.07 -15.00 -7.96
N GLN A 47 10.81 -15.36 -8.26
CA GLN A 47 10.05 -14.72 -9.35
C GLN A 47 9.80 -13.22 -9.10
N LYS A 48 9.81 -12.78 -7.84
CA LYS A 48 9.63 -11.38 -7.44
C LYS A 48 10.96 -10.61 -7.36
N LYS A 49 12.11 -11.27 -7.57
CA LYS A 49 13.44 -10.67 -7.40
C LYS A 49 13.63 -9.39 -8.22
N SER A 50 13.26 -9.41 -9.51
CA SER A 50 13.39 -8.23 -10.38
C SER A 50 12.55 -7.03 -9.89
N LEU A 51 11.32 -7.29 -9.43
CA LEU A 51 10.46 -6.28 -8.84
C LEU A 51 11.05 -5.70 -7.55
N VAL A 52 11.58 -6.57 -6.68
CA VAL A 52 12.25 -6.15 -5.43
C VAL A 52 13.46 -5.28 -5.76
N ILE A 53 14.32 -5.69 -6.70
CA ILE A 53 15.49 -4.91 -7.14
C ILE A 53 15.05 -3.53 -7.62
N GLY A 54 14.05 -3.44 -8.50
CA GLY A 54 13.57 -2.16 -9.02
C GLY A 54 13.04 -1.22 -7.94
N ARG A 55 12.36 -1.74 -6.92
CA ARG A 55 11.83 -0.94 -5.82
C ARG A 55 12.92 -0.50 -4.83
N LEU A 56 13.86 -1.37 -4.52
CA LEU A 56 14.96 -1.07 -3.60
C LEU A 56 16.05 -0.20 -4.25
N PHE A 57 16.23 -0.28 -5.56
CA PHE A 57 17.17 0.59 -6.26
C PHE A 57 16.80 2.08 -6.11
N LYS A 58 15.50 2.40 -6.19
CA LYS A 58 15.01 3.77 -5.92
C LYS A 58 15.29 4.21 -4.49
N LEU A 59 15.25 3.27 -3.54
CA LEU A 59 15.55 3.52 -2.14
C LEU A 59 17.04 3.81 -1.93
N LEU A 60 17.93 2.98 -2.50
CA LEU A 60 19.38 3.21 -2.49
C LEU A 60 19.73 4.59 -3.02
N LYS A 61 19.19 4.95 -4.19
CA LYS A 61 19.39 6.28 -4.78
C LYS A 61 18.94 7.42 -3.86
N SER A 62 17.82 7.27 -3.16
CA SER A 62 17.34 8.31 -2.22
C SER A 62 18.26 8.54 -1.01
N TYR A 63 19.04 7.52 -0.62
CA TYR A 63 20.02 7.61 0.46
C TYR A 63 21.45 7.89 -0.02
N GLY A 64 21.68 7.97 -1.33
CA GLY A 64 23.02 8.11 -1.91
C GLY A 64 23.93 6.89 -1.70
N LEU A 65 23.34 5.72 -1.46
CA LEU A 65 24.08 4.47 -1.22
C LEU A 65 24.49 3.82 -2.53
N GLN A 66 25.69 3.24 -2.56
CA GLN A 66 26.28 2.66 -3.77
C GLN A 66 26.12 1.14 -3.84
N SER A 67 25.69 0.49 -2.75
CA SER A 67 25.52 -0.96 -2.68
C SER A 67 24.37 -1.38 -1.77
N PHE A 68 23.82 -2.57 -2.02
CA PHE A 68 22.83 -3.18 -1.11
C PHE A 68 23.45 -3.57 0.23
N GLN A 69 24.73 -3.96 0.23
CA GLN A 69 25.49 -4.19 1.46
C GLN A 69 25.54 -2.94 2.36
N GLU A 70 25.76 -1.74 1.81
CA GLU A 70 25.71 -0.49 2.59
C GLU A 70 24.33 -0.28 3.22
N TYR A 71 23.27 -0.55 2.47
CA TYR A 71 21.91 -0.44 3.00
C TYR A 71 21.62 -1.45 4.11
N PHE A 72 22.13 -2.67 3.99
CA PHE A 72 21.99 -3.68 5.03
C PHE A 72 22.75 -3.29 6.30
N ASN A 73 23.96 -2.73 6.16
CA ASN A 73 24.72 -2.20 7.28
C ASN A 73 23.99 -1.03 7.94
N TYR A 74 23.34 -0.17 7.15
CA TYR A 74 22.49 0.91 7.65
C TYR A 74 21.28 0.39 8.43
N ILE A 75 20.57 -0.63 7.93
CA ILE A 75 19.46 -1.25 8.68
C ILE A 75 19.95 -1.82 10.02
N LYS A 76 21.12 -2.46 10.05
CA LYS A 76 21.68 -3.04 11.27
C LYS A 76 22.13 -2.00 12.29
N SER A 77 22.63 -0.85 11.85
CA SER A 77 23.09 0.22 12.73
C SER A 77 21.97 1.18 13.15
N ASP A 78 20.84 1.20 12.44
CA ASP A 78 19.70 2.05 12.74
C ASP A 78 18.85 1.50 13.89
N THR A 79 19.08 2.02 15.10
CA THR A 79 18.27 1.71 16.28
C THR A 79 16.88 2.33 16.28
N SER A 80 16.59 3.28 15.37
CA SER A 80 15.28 3.93 15.29
C SER A 80 14.24 3.08 14.54
N GLY A 81 14.67 2.08 13.77
CA GLY A 81 13.81 1.25 12.94
C GLY A 81 13.31 1.94 11.66
N ARG A 82 13.72 3.18 11.38
CA ARG A 82 13.33 3.94 10.19
C ARG A 82 13.78 3.26 8.90
N ALA A 83 15.01 2.76 8.85
CA ALA A 83 15.55 2.05 7.70
C ALA A 83 14.72 0.78 7.40
N MET A 84 14.33 0.05 8.45
CA MET A 84 13.46 -1.11 8.30
C MET A 84 12.05 -0.71 7.83
N GLY A 85 11.49 0.36 8.39
CA GLY A 85 10.20 0.93 7.98
C GLY A 85 10.15 1.31 6.50
N GLU A 86 11.21 1.95 6.00
CA GLU A 86 11.33 2.29 4.58
C GLU A 86 11.47 1.04 3.70
N LEU A 87 12.26 0.05 4.13
CA LEU A 87 12.36 -1.23 3.42
C LEU A 87 10.98 -1.86 3.24
N ILE A 88 10.22 -2.00 4.32
CA ILE A 88 8.90 -2.65 4.29
C ILE A 88 7.89 -1.88 3.43
N ASN A 89 7.90 -0.54 3.51
CA ASN A 89 7.05 0.32 2.69
C ASN A 89 7.33 0.21 1.18
N ARG A 90 8.59 -0.07 0.80
CA ARG A 90 8.96 -0.24 -0.61
C ARG A 90 8.62 -1.63 -1.13
N ILE A 91 8.75 -2.67 -0.31
CA ILE A 91 8.49 -4.04 -0.76
C ILE A 91 7.02 -4.45 -0.64
N SER A 92 6.24 -3.80 0.23
CA SER A 92 4.78 -4.03 0.31
C SER A 92 4.11 -3.68 -1.02
N THR A 93 3.08 -4.42 -1.39
CA THR A 93 2.33 -4.15 -2.63
C THR A 93 1.00 -3.53 -2.26
N ASN A 94 0.92 -2.21 -2.38
CA ASN A 94 -0.24 -1.43 -1.97
C ASN A 94 -1.17 -1.17 -3.16
N HIS A 95 -1.53 -2.21 -3.91
CA HIS A 95 -2.48 -2.07 -5.03
C HIS A 95 -3.92 -2.26 -4.52
N THR A 96 -4.69 -1.18 -4.51
CA THR A 96 -6.07 -1.16 -4.04
C THR A 96 -6.84 -0.05 -4.76
N PHE A 97 -8.16 -0.22 -4.86
CA PHE A 97 -9.11 0.74 -5.42
C PHE A 97 -10.50 0.47 -4.84
N PHE A 98 -11.37 1.47 -4.88
CA PHE A 98 -12.73 1.36 -4.35
C PHE A 98 -13.51 0.25 -5.06
N PHE A 99 -14.29 -0.52 -4.29
CA PHE A 99 -15.09 -1.63 -4.81
C PHE A 99 -14.29 -2.70 -5.60
N ARG A 100 -12.99 -2.87 -5.30
CA ARG A 100 -12.21 -3.98 -5.83
C ARG A 100 -12.87 -5.32 -5.50
N GLU A 101 -13.01 -6.19 -6.50
CA GLU A 101 -13.68 -7.51 -6.34
C GLU A 101 -15.11 -7.32 -5.80
N LYS A 102 -15.91 -6.54 -6.54
CA LYS A 102 -17.24 -6.05 -6.15
C LYS A 102 -18.18 -7.15 -5.64
N GLU A 103 -18.03 -8.37 -6.15
CA GLU A 103 -18.79 -9.55 -5.76
C GLU A 103 -18.74 -9.82 -4.25
N HIS A 104 -17.62 -9.51 -3.58
CA HIS A 104 -17.49 -9.62 -2.12
C HIS A 104 -18.40 -8.64 -1.38
N PHE A 105 -18.54 -7.40 -1.86
CA PHE A 105 -19.41 -6.39 -1.27
C PHE A 105 -20.89 -6.65 -1.58
N ASP A 106 -21.17 -7.23 -2.73
CA ASP A 106 -22.50 -7.75 -3.06
C ASP A 106 -22.89 -8.88 -2.11
N PHE A 107 -21.98 -9.82 -1.84
CA PHE A 107 -22.20 -10.89 -0.87
C PHE A 107 -22.41 -10.34 0.55
N LEU A 108 -21.60 -9.34 0.95
CA LEU A 108 -21.75 -8.65 2.23
C LEU A 108 -23.17 -8.09 2.39
N SER A 109 -23.63 -7.29 1.42
CA SER A 109 -24.93 -6.60 1.49
C SER A 109 -26.13 -7.51 1.32
N LYS A 110 -26.04 -8.52 0.44
CA LYS A 110 -27.17 -9.39 0.08
C LYS A 110 -27.30 -10.61 0.98
N VAL A 111 -26.22 -11.05 1.64
CA VAL A 111 -26.20 -12.30 2.41
C VAL A 111 -25.76 -12.06 3.85
N VAL A 112 -24.58 -11.48 4.05
CA VAL A 112 -23.97 -11.37 5.38
C VAL A 112 -24.76 -10.43 6.30
N LEU A 113 -25.00 -9.19 5.87
CA LEU A 113 -25.69 -8.20 6.71
C LEU A 113 -27.15 -8.61 7.05
N PRO A 114 -27.98 -9.14 6.11
CA PRO A 114 -29.28 -9.72 6.45
C PRO A 114 -29.19 -10.90 7.43
N GLY A 115 -28.18 -11.76 7.25
CA GLY A 115 -27.92 -12.89 8.15
C GLY A 115 -27.48 -12.46 9.54
N ILE A 116 -26.94 -11.24 9.72
CA ILE A 116 -26.60 -10.67 11.03
C ILE A 116 -27.83 -9.97 11.63
N GLU A 117 -28.59 -9.20 10.85
CA GLU A 117 -29.80 -8.49 11.33
C GLU A 117 -30.88 -9.47 11.84
N SER A 118 -30.99 -10.65 11.24
CA SER A 118 -31.97 -11.68 11.64
C SER A 118 -31.62 -12.46 12.90
N ARG A 119 -30.41 -12.28 13.47
CA ARG A 119 -29.99 -13.02 14.67
C ARG A 119 -30.78 -12.56 15.90
N PRO A 120 -31.12 -13.48 16.82
CA PRO A 120 -31.71 -13.11 18.10
C PRO A 120 -30.81 -12.12 18.84
N LYS A 121 -31.39 -11.00 19.27
CA LYS A 121 -30.64 -9.99 20.02
C LYS A 121 -30.18 -10.57 21.36
N LYS A 122 -28.86 -10.54 21.59
CA LYS A 122 -28.26 -10.87 22.90
C LYS A 122 -28.16 -9.66 23.83
N SER A 123 -28.38 -8.45 23.32
CA SER A 123 -28.22 -7.17 24.00
C SER A 123 -29.25 -6.15 23.50
N SER A 124 -29.37 -5.02 24.20
CA SER A 124 -30.21 -3.87 23.82
C SER A 124 -29.75 -3.18 22.54
N SER A 125 -28.46 -3.25 22.20
CA SER A 125 -27.87 -2.79 20.93
C SER A 125 -27.40 -3.97 20.07
N ASN A 126 -27.44 -3.79 18.75
CA ASN A 126 -26.88 -4.76 17.80
C ASN A 126 -25.38 -4.48 17.60
N ASP A 127 -24.50 -5.44 17.88
CA ASP A 127 -23.04 -5.27 17.70
C ASP A 127 -22.59 -5.84 16.34
N LEU A 128 -21.78 -5.07 15.60
CA LEU A 128 -21.20 -5.48 14.33
C LEU A 128 -19.77 -4.94 14.20
N ARG A 129 -18.80 -5.85 14.17
CA ARG A 129 -17.39 -5.52 14.00
C ARG A 129 -16.85 -6.11 12.69
N ILE A 130 -16.20 -5.28 11.88
CA ILE A 130 -15.48 -5.68 10.68
C ILE A 130 -13.99 -5.42 10.90
N TRP A 131 -13.15 -6.35 10.45
CA TRP A 131 -11.71 -6.15 10.37
C TRP A 131 -11.24 -6.23 8.92
N CYS A 132 -10.73 -5.12 8.39
CA CYS A 132 -10.03 -5.04 7.12
C CYS A 132 -8.52 -5.16 7.38
N ALA A 133 -7.96 -6.35 7.09
CA ALA A 133 -6.55 -6.66 7.26
C ALA A 133 -5.79 -6.44 5.94
N GLY A 134 -4.79 -5.55 5.93
CA GLY A 134 -4.11 -5.11 4.72
C GLY A 134 -4.87 -3.98 4.00
N CYS A 135 -5.34 -2.99 4.75
CA CYS A 135 -6.26 -1.97 4.24
C CYS A 135 -5.63 -0.97 3.25
N SER A 136 -4.31 -0.97 3.12
CA SER A 136 -3.55 -0.11 2.22
C SER A 136 -3.96 1.36 2.39
N TYR A 137 -4.22 2.06 1.29
CA TYR A 137 -4.60 3.48 1.27
C TYR A 137 -6.06 3.75 1.70
N GLY A 138 -6.79 2.76 2.19
CA GLY A 138 -8.11 2.93 2.80
C GLY A 138 -9.31 2.72 1.87
N ASP A 139 -9.09 2.46 0.58
CA ASP A 139 -10.17 2.28 -0.39
C ASP A 139 -11.16 1.16 0.03
N GLU A 140 -10.64 0.02 0.49
CA GLU A 140 -11.43 -1.11 0.97
C GLU A 140 -12.20 -0.85 2.28
N PRO A 141 -11.59 -0.38 3.39
CA PRO A 141 -12.36 -0.10 4.60
C PRO A 141 -13.41 0.99 4.40
N TYR A 142 -13.17 2.00 3.56
CA TYR A 142 -14.21 2.95 3.19
C TYR A 142 -15.33 2.29 2.39
N THR A 143 -15.00 1.37 1.47
CA THR A 143 -16.01 0.60 0.72
C THR A 143 -16.91 -0.20 1.67
N TYR A 144 -16.34 -0.88 2.68
CA TYR A 144 -17.13 -1.56 3.71
C TYR A 144 -18.11 -0.62 4.42
N VAL A 145 -17.64 0.54 4.86
CA VAL A 145 -18.48 1.52 5.55
C VAL A 145 -19.59 2.05 4.64
N ILE A 146 -19.28 2.36 3.37
CA ILE A 146 -20.28 2.80 2.38
C ILE A 146 -21.37 1.73 2.23
N VAL A 147 -20.99 0.47 2.03
CA VAL A 147 -21.94 -0.65 1.87
C VAL A 147 -22.80 -0.84 3.11
N MET A 148 -22.23 -0.72 4.31
CA MET A 148 -22.98 -0.79 5.57
C MET A 148 -23.99 0.36 5.71
N LEU A 149 -23.58 1.59 5.38
CA LEU A 149 -24.45 2.76 5.41
C LEU A 149 -25.59 2.64 4.39
N GLU A 150 -25.31 2.16 3.19
CA GLU A 150 -26.32 1.91 2.14
C GLU A 150 -27.30 0.80 2.52
N TYR A 151 -26.81 -0.26 3.17
CA TYR A 151 -27.63 -1.37 3.64
C TYR A 151 -28.53 -0.98 4.80
N PHE A 152 -27.97 -0.46 5.90
CA PHE A 152 -28.72 -0.17 7.11
C PHE A 152 -29.52 1.14 7.01
N LYS A 153 -29.06 2.12 6.21
CA LYS A 153 -29.69 3.44 6.07
C LYS A 153 -29.96 4.06 7.44
N ALA A 154 -31.20 4.51 7.69
CA ALA A 154 -31.61 5.07 8.98
C ALA A 154 -31.46 4.10 10.17
N LYS A 155 -31.42 2.78 9.93
CA LYS A 155 -31.22 1.79 10.99
C LYS A 155 -29.77 1.72 11.47
N TYR A 156 -28.80 2.35 10.80
CA TYR A 156 -27.39 2.28 11.18
C TYR A 156 -27.16 2.73 12.63
N ASN A 157 -27.91 3.75 13.09
CA ASN A 157 -27.85 4.26 14.46
C ASN A 157 -28.33 3.26 15.54
N LEU A 158 -28.95 2.14 15.14
CA LEU A 158 -29.35 1.06 16.05
C LEU A 158 -28.22 0.03 16.27
N TRP A 159 -27.11 0.18 15.55
CA TRP A 159 -25.94 -0.69 15.61
C TRP A 159 -24.79 0.01 16.32
N ASP A 160 -24.16 -0.69 17.26
CA ASP A 160 -22.78 -0.41 17.64
C ASP A 160 -21.86 -1.03 16.58
N ALA A 161 -21.83 -0.37 15.42
CA ALA A 161 -21.04 -0.80 14.27
C ALA A 161 -19.63 -0.20 14.34
N GLY A 162 -18.61 -1.02 14.11
CA GLY A 162 -17.21 -0.56 14.05
C GLY A 162 -16.41 -1.30 12.98
N LEU A 163 -15.44 -0.60 12.41
CA LEU A 163 -14.47 -1.18 11.48
C LEU A 163 -13.05 -0.92 11.99
N LEU A 164 -12.28 -1.99 12.16
CA LEU A 164 -10.84 -1.94 12.37
C LEU A 164 -10.15 -2.10 11.02
N ALA A 165 -9.30 -1.14 10.65
CA ALA A 165 -8.47 -1.22 9.44
C ALA A 165 -7.00 -1.24 9.86
N THR A 166 -6.26 -2.27 9.44
CA THR A 166 -4.85 -2.44 9.78
C THR A 166 -4.03 -2.65 8.52
N ASP A 167 -2.83 -2.08 8.48
CA ASP A 167 -1.85 -2.32 7.42
C ASP A 167 -0.44 -2.22 8.02
N ILE A 168 0.53 -2.82 7.33
CA ILE A 168 1.94 -2.74 7.70
C ILE A 168 2.58 -1.44 7.20
N SER A 169 1.99 -0.81 6.17
CA SER A 169 2.52 0.38 5.53
C SER A 169 2.00 1.64 6.22
N GLU A 170 2.87 2.28 7.01
CA GLU A 170 2.56 3.53 7.70
C GLU A 170 2.15 4.69 6.74
N PRO A 171 2.81 4.91 5.59
CA PRO A 171 2.37 5.92 4.62
C PRO A 171 0.97 5.65 4.09
N ALA A 172 0.63 4.38 3.85
CA ALA A 172 -0.70 3.99 3.38
C ALA A 172 -1.76 4.23 4.46
N LEU A 173 -1.48 3.84 5.72
CA LEU A 173 -2.34 4.14 6.86
C LEU A 173 -2.52 5.65 7.08
N SER A 174 -1.47 6.44 6.93
CA SER A 174 -1.52 7.91 7.06
C SER A 174 -2.44 8.52 6.00
N ALA A 175 -2.37 8.04 4.76
CA ALA A 175 -3.28 8.44 3.69
C ALA A 175 -4.72 7.98 3.95
N ALA A 176 -4.93 6.73 4.39
CA ALA A 176 -6.23 6.18 4.73
C ALA A 176 -6.92 7.01 5.83
N LYS A 177 -6.17 7.36 6.89
CA LYS A 177 -6.64 8.22 7.99
C LYS A 177 -7.06 9.61 7.51
N LYS A 178 -6.36 10.18 6.53
CA LYS A 178 -6.72 11.47 5.94
C LYS A 178 -7.99 11.38 5.10
N GLY A 179 -8.22 10.26 4.41
CA GLY A 179 -9.44 10.02 3.62
C GLY A 179 -9.61 10.96 2.44
N ILE A 180 -8.52 11.51 1.89
CA ILE A 180 -8.55 12.43 0.75
C ILE A 180 -8.15 11.67 -0.51
N TYR A 181 -9.07 11.59 -1.47
CA TYR A 181 -8.89 10.84 -2.72
C TYR A 181 -9.14 11.74 -3.94
N SER A 182 -8.38 11.53 -5.01
CA SER A 182 -8.62 12.23 -6.28
C SER A 182 -9.91 11.74 -6.95
N SER A 183 -10.51 12.59 -7.78
CA SER A 183 -11.67 12.21 -8.61
C SER A 183 -11.37 11.01 -9.50
N GLU A 184 -10.14 10.87 -9.97
CA GLU A 184 -9.70 9.72 -10.75
C GLU A 184 -9.73 8.41 -9.94
N ARG A 185 -9.32 8.45 -8.67
CA ARG A 185 -9.23 7.25 -7.84
C ARG A 185 -10.59 6.71 -7.39
N ILE A 186 -11.58 7.59 -7.25
CA ILE A 186 -12.95 7.19 -6.91
C ILE A 186 -13.78 6.79 -8.13
N ARG A 187 -13.21 6.83 -9.35
CA ARG A 187 -13.90 6.28 -10.52
C ARG A 187 -14.00 4.77 -10.37
N LEU A 188 -15.21 4.25 -10.56
CA LEU A 188 -15.45 2.82 -10.67
C LEU A 188 -14.73 2.32 -11.93
N VAL A 189 -13.95 1.26 -11.75
CA VAL A 189 -13.23 0.56 -12.82
C VAL A 189 -14.05 -0.62 -13.29
#